data_AF-A0A953QZ12-F1
#
_entry.id   AF-A0A953QZ12-F1
#
_cell.length_a   1.000
_cell.length_b   1.000
_cell.length_c   1.000
_cell.angle_alpha   90.00
_cell.angle_beta   90.00
_cell.angle_gamma   90.00
#
_symmetry.space_group_name_H-M   'P 1'
#
loop_
_entity.id
_entity.type
_entity.pdbx_description
1 polymer ?
#
loop_
_entity_poly.entity_id
_entity_poly.type
_entity_poly.pdbx_seq_one_letter_code
_entity_poly.pdbx_strand_id
1 'polypeptide(L)' 'MREARVRKADLARRLGWQKSKVDRLLNLKHASRLDQIDQALGVLRKWLAIAVDDAA' A
#
# COMPACT_ATOMS: atom_id res chain seq x y z
N MET A 1 4.69 0.15 7.66
CA MET A 1 5.71 -0.91 7.44
C MET A 1 6.79 -0.96 8.50
N ARG A 2 7.48 0.15 8.81
CA ARG A 2 8.55 0.18 9.83
C ARG A 2 8.03 -0.19 11.23
N GLU A 3 6.90 0.37 11.62
CA GLU A 3 6.21 0.06 12.88
C GLU A 3 5.76 -1.42 12.95
N ALA A 4 5.20 -1.94 11.86
CA ALA A 4 4.84 -3.36 11.74
C ALA A 4 6.03 -4.31 11.53
N ARG A 5 7.28 -3.79 11.52
CA ARG A 5 8.53 -4.53 11.21
C ARG A 5 8.48 -5.38 9.93
N VAL A 6 7.67 -4.98 8.95
CA VAL A 6 7.54 -5.68 7.66
C VAL A 6 8.52 -5.07 6.65
N ARG A 7 9.39 -5.89 6.05
CA ARG A 7 10.26 -5.46 4.95
C ARG A 7 9.49 -5.48 3.63
N LYS A 8 9.96 -4.73 2.64
CA LYS A 8 9.38 -4.72 1.28
C LYS A 8 9.28 -6.12 0.66
N ALA A 9 10.28 -6.97 0.89
CA ALA A 9 10.30 -8.35 0.42
C ALA A 9 9.22 -9.22 1.09
N ASP A 10 8.91 -8.96 2.36
CA ASP A 10 7.87 -9.67 3.09
C ASP A 10 6.49 -9.22 2.64
N LEU A 11 6.32 -7.94 2.33
CA LEU A 11 5.09 -7.42 1.72
C LEU A 11 4.87 -8.02 0.33
N ALA A 12 5.91 -8.09 -0.51
CA ALA A 12 5.85 -8.72 -1.82
C ALA A 12 5.45 -10.21 -1.71
N ARG A 13 6.03 -10.94 -0.76
CA ARG A 13 5.71 -12.36 -0.52
C ARG A 13 4.26 -12.55 -0.04
N ARG A 14 3.79 -11.72 0.90
CA ARG A 14 2.42 -11.80 1.44
C ARG A 14 1.36 -11.40 0.42
N LEU A 15 1.67 -10.47 -0.49
CA LEU A 15 0.78 -10.05 -1.57
C LEU A 15 0.89 -10.93 -2.82
N GLY A 16 1.89 -11.82 -2.91
CA GLY A 16 2.20 -12.56 -4.14
C GLY A 16 2.63 -11.65 -5.31
N TRP A 17 3.20 -10.47 -5.00
CA TRP A 17 3.58 -9.48 -6.01
C TRP A 17 5.07 -9.52 -6.34
N GLN A 18 5.40 -9.10 -7.56
CA GLN A 18 6.78 -8.79 -7.92
C GLN A 18 7.30 -7.59 -7.10
N LYS A 19 8.59 -7.62 -6.73
CA LYS A 19 9.24 -6.57 -5.94
C LYS A 19 9.12 -5.18 -6.60
N SER A 20 9.25 -5.11 -7.92
CA SER A 20 9.08 -3.88 -8.71
C SER A 20 7.68 -3.27 -8.59
N LYS A 21 6.64 -4.12 -8.43
CA LYS A 21 5.27 -3.66 -8.19
C LYS A 21 5.11 -3.07 -6.79
N VAL A 22 5.73 -3.69 -5.78
CA VAL A 22 5.74 -3.13 -4.42
C VAL A 22 6.55 -1.83 -4.35
N ASP A 23 7.68 -1.75 -5.06
CA ASP A 23 8.46 -0.51 -5.12
C ASP A 23 7.69 0.63 -5.80
N ARG A 24 6.90 0.33 -6.85
CA ARG A 24 5.98 1.30 -7.47
C ARG A 24 4.84 1.73 -6.56
N LEU A 25 4.23 0.80 -5.82
CA LEU A 25 3.16 1.10 -4.86
C LEU A 25 3.62 2.11 -3.78
N LEU A 26 4.88 2.00 -3.35
CA LEU A 26 5.46 2.87 -2.31
C LEU A 26 6.05 4.16 -2.86
N ASN A 27 6.06 4.33 -4.18
CA ASN A 27 6.56 5.53 -4.82
C ASN A 27 5.43 6.55 -4.98
N LEU A 28 5.48 7.62 -4.18
CA LEU A 28 4.49 8.71 -4.21
C LEU A 28 4.44 9.47 -5.55
N LYS A 29 5.47 9.31 -6.41
CA LYS A 29 5.49 9.90 -7.76
C LYS A 29 4.84 9.02 -8.82
N HIS A 30 4.40 7.81 -8.46
CA HIS A 30 3.76 6.88 -9.37
C HIS A 30 2.28 6.74 -9.03
N ALA A 31 1.41 6.95 -10.03
CA ALA A 31 -0.02 6.75 -9.89
C ALA A 31 -0.30 5.26 -9.60
N SER A 32 -0.42 4.95 -8.32
CA SER A 32 -0.82 3.63 -7.85
C SER A 32 -2.34 3.61 -7.75
N ARG A 33 -2.96 2.54 -8.23
CA ARG A 33 -4.40 2.39 -8.11
C ARG A 33 -4.80 2.15 -6.65
N LEU A 34 -5.95 2.68 -6.25
CA LEU A 34 -6.44 2.59 -4.87
C LEU A 34 -6.62 1.14 -4.38
N ASP A 35 -7.12 0.26 -5.26
CA ASP A 35 -7.29 -1.17 -4.99
C ASP A 35 -5.98 -1.88 -4.58
N GLN A 36 -4.84 -1.41 -5.10
CA GLN A 36 -3.52 -1.93 -4.76
C GLN A 36 -3.07 -1.44 -3.38
N ILE A 37 -3.44 -0.21 -3.02
CA ILE A 37 -3.15 0.36 -1.70
C ILE A 37 -3.97 -0.38 -0.65
N ASP A 38 -5.26 -0.62 -0.90
CA ASP A 38 -6.15 -1.34 0.01
C ASP A 38 -5.68 -2.78 0.27
N GLN A 39 -5.27 -3.51 -0.78
CA GLN A 39 -4.70 -4.85 -0.63
C GLN A 39 -3.44 -4.85 0.25
N ALA A 40 -2.54 -3.89 0.03
CA ALA A 40 -1.32 -3.78 0.82
C ALA A 40 -1.61 -3.41 2.28
N LEU A 41 -2.58 -2.55 2.53
CA LEU A 41 -3.03 -2.19 3.88
C LEU A 41 -3.71 -3.38 4.57
N GLY A 42 -4.51 -4.16 3.86
CA GLY A 42 -5.15 -5.37 4.36
C GLY A 42 -4.13 -6.39 4.89
N VAL A 43 -3.01 -6.59 4.17
CA VAL A 43 -1.90 -7.43 4.63
C VAL A 43 -1.23 -6.90 5.91
N LEU A 44 -1.28 -5.59 6.13
CA LEU A 44 -0.81 -4.94 7.34
C LEU A 44 -1.88 -4.84 8.44
N ARG A 45 -3.06 -5.45 8.23
CA ARG A 45 -4.24 -5.32 9.10
C ARG A 45 -4.65 -3.86 9.35
N LYS A 46 -4.47 -3.02 8.34
CA LYS A 46 -4.91 -1.63 8.32
C LYS A 46 -5.96 -1.47 7.22
N TRP A 47 -6.80 -0.46 7.38
CA TRP A 47 -7.83 -0.12 6.39
C TRP A 47 -7.66 1.36 6.04
N LEU A 48 -7.93 1.72 4.79
CA LEU A 48 -7.91 3.09 4.33
C LEU A 48 -9.29 3.71 4.57
N ALA A 49 -9.34 4.85 5.23
CA ALA A 49 -10.53 5.68 5.33
C ALA A 49 -10.35 6.88 4.40
N ILE A 50 -11.30 7.09 3.48
CA ILE A 50 -11.33 8.26 2.61
C ILE A 50 -12.53 9.09 3.02
N ALA A 51 -12.29 10.33 3.39
CA ALA A 51 -13.31 11.34 3.64
C ALA A 51 -13.20 12.42 2.56
N VAL A 52 -14.34 12.95 2.15
CA VAL A 52 -14.43 14.09 1.22
C VAL A 52 -15.14 15.20 1.98
N ASP A 53 -14.47 16.34 2.11
CA ASP A 53 -15.02 17.55 2.71
C ASP A 53 -15.34 18.57 1.60
N ASP A 54 -16.20 19.53 1.93
CA ASP A 54 -16.59 20.58 0.99
C ASP A 54 -15.39 21.46 0.62
N ALA A 55 -15.17 21.63 -0.68
CA ALA A 55 -14.25 22.62 -1.21
C ALA A 55 -14.97 23.98 -1.22
N ALA A 56 -14.70 24.82 -0.22
CA ALA A 56 -15.23 26.18 -0.14
C ALA A 56 -14.96 27.02 -1.40
#